data_AF-A0A255Z828-F1
#
_entry.id   AF-A0A255Z828-F1
#
_cell.length_a   1.000
_cell.length_b   1.000
_cell.length_c   1.000
_cell.angle_alpha   90.00
_cell.angle_beta   90.00
_cell.angle_gamma   90.00
#
_symmetry.space_group_name_H-M   'P 1'
#
loop_
_entity.id
_entity.type
_entity.pdbx_description
1 polymer ?
#
loop_
_entity_poly.entity_id
_entity_poly.type
_entity_poly.pdbx_seq_one_letter_code
_entity_poly.pdbx_strand_id
1 'polypeptide(L)'
;MARPNWDGIAEATMLLQEVLEEEGLTAAVESRVRRVLGILSLKVDGAMPREEFRELRKKLGRTQEDLASDLGKRTRTISRYESGDVPIPAAVAQALRDLVGDQ
;
A
#
# COMPACT_ATOMS: atom_id res chain seq x y z
N MET A 1 16.42 -10.88 1.54
CA MET A 1 15.04 -10.37 1.66
C MET A 1 14.48 -10.32 0.25
N ALA A 2 13.44 -11.10 -0.08
CA ALA A 2 12.91 -11.18 -1.44
C ALA A 2 12.20 -9.87 -1.79
N ARG A 3 12.62 -9.21 -2.88
CA ARG A 3 11.92 -8.02 -3.37
C ARG A 3 10.52 -8.43 -3.83
N PRO A 4 9.46 -7.73 -3.40
CA PRO A 4 8.13 -8.02 -3.92
C PRO A 4 8.12 -7.71 -5.43
N ASN A 5 7.51 -8.60 -6.23
CA ASN A 5 7.40 -8.53 -7.69
C ASN A 5 6.58 -7.30 -8.13
N TRP A 6 7.22 -6.13 -8.11
CA TRP A 6 6.72 -4.83 -8.55
C TRP A 6 7.73 -4.10 -9.45
N ASP A 7 8.70 -4.83 -10.02
CA ASP A 7 9.96 -4.27 -10.51
C ASP A 7 9.78 -3.03 -11.39
N GLY A 8 8.90 -3.06 -12.39
CA GLY A 8 8.72 -1.89 -13.28
C GLY A 8 8.07 -0.66 -12.64
N ILE A 9 7.14 -0.81 -11.69
CA ILE A 9 6.49 0.34 -11.04
C ILE A 9 7.38 0.93 -9.95
N ALA A 10 8.07 0.07 -9.20
CA ALA A 10 9.03 0.50 -8.19
C ALA A 10 10.22 1.21 -8.86
N GLU A 11 10.75 0.64 -9.95
CA GLU A 11 11.79 1.27 -10.76
C GLU A 11 11.33 2.62 -11.33
N ALA A 12 10.13 2.69 -11.91
CA ALA A 12 9.58 3.96 -12.39
C ALA A 12 9.42 5.00 -11.26
N THR A 13 9.02 4.58 -10.07
CA THR A 13 8.93 5.47 -8.90
C THR A 13 10.30 6.01 -8.50
N MET A 14 11.34 5.15 -8.48
CA MET A 14 12.71 5.57 -8.19
C MET A 14 13.25 6.56 -9.23
N LEU A 15 13.10 6.24 -10.52
CA LEU A 15 13.53 7.13 -11.61
C LEU A 15 12.84 8.49 -11.54
N LEU A 16 11.55 8.54 -11.22
CA LEU A 16 10.84 9.80 -11.08
C LEU A 16 11.25 10.59 -9.82
N GLN A 17 11.71 9.92 -8.75
CA GLN A 17 12.32 10.59 -7.60
C GLN A 17 13.66 11.22 -7.99
N GLU A 18 14.51 10.49 -8.71
CA GLU A 18 15.76 11.01 -9.26
C GLU A 18 15.51 12.23 -10.17
N VAL A 19 14.49 12.17 -11.02
CA VAL A 19 14.09 13.32 -11.86
C VAL A 19 13.69 14.54 -11.02
N LEU A 20 13.12 14.39 -9.82
CA LEU A 20 12.82 15.54 -8.95
C LEU A 20 14.06 16.14 -8.27
N GLU A 21 15.17 15.42 -8.26
CA GLU A 21 16.45 15.87 -7.69
C GLU A 21 17.32 16.60 -8.75
N GLU A 22 16.96 16.53 -10.04
CA GLU A 22 17.67 17.22 -11.12
C GLU A 22 17.55 18.76 -11.02
N GLU A 23 18.66 19.46 -11.27
CA GLU A 23 18.62 20.92 -11.40
C GLU A 23 17.98 21.35 -12.74
N GLY A 24 17.23 22.45 -12.73
CA GLY A 24 16.69 23.05 -13.95
C GLY A 24 15.30 22.58 -14.40
N LEU A 25 14.58 21.80 -13.58
CA LEU A 25 13.17 21.50 -13.84
C LEU A 25 12.33 22.77 -13.84
N THR A 26 11.45 22.87 -14.83
CA THR A 26 10.38 23.88 -14.77
C THR A 26 9.35 23.46 -13.72
N ALA A 27 8.75 24.44 -13.02
CA ALA A 27 7.69 24.19 -12.04
C ALA A 27 6.51 23.37 -12.63
N ALA A 28 6.21 23.54 -13.92
CA ALA A 28 5.16 22.80 -14.59
C ALA A 28 5.51 21.32 -14.81
N VAL A 29 6.79 20.99 -15.04
CA VAL A 29 7.24 19.59 -15.14
C VAL A 29 7.29 18.97 -13.75
N GLU A 30 7.88 19.67 -12.78
CA GLU A 30 7.95 19.22 -11.38
C GLU A 30 6.56 18.87 -10.83
N SER A 31 5.57 19.74 -11.04
CA SER A 31 4.18 19.52 -10.62
C SER A 31 3.57 18.25 -11.23
N ARG A 32 3.83 17.97 -12.52
CA ARG A 32 3.34 16.76 -13.19
C ARG A 32 4.05 15.51 -12.66
N VAL A 33 5.36 15.56 -12.46
CA VAL A 33 6.15 14.44 -11.91
C VAL A 33 5.69 14.10 -10.49
N ARG A 34 5.52 15.10 -9.61
CA ARG A 34 4.97 14.90 -8.26
C ARG A 34 3.58 14.25 -8.29
N ARG A 35 2.73 14.65 -9.22
CA ARG A 35 1.39 14.05 -9.39
C ARG A 35 1.47 12.58 -9.81
N VAL A 36 2.34 12.25 -10.75
CA VAL A 36 2.55 10.86 -11.19
C VAL A 36 3.13 10.02 -10.04
N LEU A 37 4.13 10.53 -9.33
CA LEU A 37 4.69 9.88 -8.15
C LEU A 37 3.61 9.58 -7.11
N GLY A 38 2.75 10.55 -6.78
CA GLY A 38 1.65 10.30 -5.84
C GLY A 38 0.72 9.15 -6.25
N ILE A 39 0.48 8.97 -7.56
CA ILE A 39 -0.33 7.87 -8.08
C ILE A 39 0.42 6.53 -7.99
N LEU A 40 1.72 6.51 -8.32
CA LEU A 40 2.52 5.30 -8.34
C LEU A 40 2.90 4.84 -6.93
N SER A 41 3.26 5.74 -6.03
CA SER A 41 3.58 5.44 -4.63
C SER A 41 2.43 4.70 -3.93
N LEU A 42 1.17 5.05 -4.21
CA LEU A 42 0.02 4.29 -3.67
C LEU A 42 0.02 2.81 -4.07
N LYS A 43 0.58 2.48 -5.24
CA LYS A 43 0.73 1.09 -5.70
C LYS A 43 1.97 0.40 -5.14
N VAL A 44 3.03 1.16 -4.83
CA VAL A 44 4.28 0.61 -4.28
C VAL A 44 4.17 0.40 -2.77
N ASP A 45 3.73 1.42 -2.05
CA ASP A 45 3.74 1.45 -0.58
C ASP A 45 2.44 0.86 0.02
N GLY A 46 1.35 0.89 -0.74
CA GLY A 46 0.02 0.58 -0.25
C GLY A 46 -0.59 1.73 0.54
N ALA A 47 -1.88 1.60 0.86
CA ALA A 47 -2.66 2.65 1.52
C ALA A 47 -2.61 2.60 3.07
N MET A 48 -1.89 1.62 3.62
CA MET A 48 -1.74 1.39 5.05
C MET A 48 -0.48 0.56 5.31
N PRO A 49 0.30 0.85 6.36
CA PRO A 49 1.39 0.00 6.83
C PRO A 49 0.91 -1.39 7.25
N ARG A 50 1.70 -2.44 6.96
CA ARG A 50 1.37 -3.83 7.34
C ARG A 50 1.17 -4.03 8.85
N GLU A 51 1.89 -3.27 9.67
CA GLU A 51 1.80 -3.38 11.12
C GLU A 51 0.50 -2.77 11.63
N GLU A 52 0.10 -1.61 11.12
CA GLU A 52 -1.22 -1.01 11.40
C GLU A 52 -2.34 -1.97 10.99
N PHE A 53 -2.25 -2.58 9.80
CA PHE A 53 -3.24 -3.55 9.34
C PHE A 53 -3.37 -4.75 10.28
N ARG A 54 -2.24 -5.31 10.71
CA ARG A 54 -2.18 -6.42 11.67
C ARG A 54 -2.74 -6.02 13.03
N GLU A 55 -2.43 -4.82 13.51
CA GLU A 55 -2.90 -4.30 14.80
C GLU A 55 -4.41 -4.09 14.79
N LEU A 56 -4.97 -3.50 13.75
CA LEU A 56 -6.42 -3.33 13.60
C LEU A 56 -7.14 -4.68 13.59
N ARG A 57 -6.62 -5.69 12.88
CA ARG A 57 -7.17 -7.06 12.95
C ARG A 57 -7.16 -7.61 14.37
N LYS A 58 -6.04 -7.48 15.07
CA LYS A 58 -5.90 -7.98 16.45
C LYS A 58 -6.85 -7.26 17.40
N LYS A 59 -7.06 -5.95 17.21
CA LYS A 59 -8.01 -5.14 17.98
C LYS A 59 -9.44 -5.66 17.85
N LEU A 60 -9.81 -6.17 16.68
CA LEU A 60 -11.10 -6.85 16.44
C LEU A 60 -11.18 -8.25 17.07
N GLY A 61 -10.10 -8.79 17.64
CA GLY A 61 -10.05 -10.18 18.14
C GLY A 61 -10.08 -11.25 17.04
N ARG A 62 -9.81 -10.87 15.79
CA ARG A 62 -9.95 -11.73 14.60
C ARG A 62 -8.66 -12.48 14.28
N THR A 63 -8.76 -13.75 13.88
CA THR A 63 -7.66 -14.45 13.20
C THR A 63 -7.50 -13.92 11.76
N GLN A 64 -6.41 -14.28 11.07
CA GLN A 64 -6.26 -13.92 9.65
C GLN A 64 -7.35 -14.54 8.77
N GLU A 65 -7.89 -15.70 9.15
CA GLU A 65 -8.98 -16.36 8.44
C GLU A 65 -10.31 -15.64 8.66
N ASP A 66 -10.61 -15.25 9.90
CA ASP A 66 -11.84 -14.50 10.19
C ASP A 66 -11.85 -13.17 9.44
N LEU A 67 -10.73 -12.41 9.47
CA LEU A 67 -10.66 -11.15 8.71
C LEU A 67 -10.76 -11.38 7.20
N ALA A 68 -10.22 -12.49 6.69
CA ALA A 68 -10.37 -12.81 5.29
C ALA A 68 -11.84 -13.04 4.92
N SER A 69 -12.59 -13.73 5.78
CA SER A 69 -14.03 -13.90 5.63
C SER A 69 -14.77 -12.56 5.68
N ASP A 70 -14.49 -11.72 6.68
CA ASP A 70 -15.10 -10.40 6.86
C ASP A 70 -14.90 -9.50 5.61
N LEU A 71 -13.72 -9.58 4.98
CA LEU A 71 -13.35 -8.76 3.81
C LEU A 71 -13.62 -9.42 2.44
N GLY A 72 -14.18 -10.62 2.41
CA GLY A 72 -14.38 -11.37 1.16
C GLY A 72 -13.08 -11.67 0.40
N LYS A 73 -12.02 -12.00 1.13
CA LYS A 73 -10.68 -12.35 0.62
C LYS A 73 -10.30 -13.77 1.00
N ARG A 74 -9.20 -14.26 0.42
CA ARG A 74 -8.56 -15.51 0.83
C ARG A 74 -7.60 -15.23 2.00
N THR A 75 -7.47 -16.14 2.95
CA THR A 75 -6.53 -16.02 4.09
C THR A 75 -5.09 -15.74 3.64
N ARG A 76 -4.64 -16.37 2.54
CA ARG A 76 -3.31 -16.11 1.95
C ARG A 76 -3.13 -14.64 1.56
N THR A 77 -4.18 -13.96 1.12
CA THR A 77 -4.11 -12.54 0.76
C THR A 77 -3.86 -11.68 2.00
N ILE A 78 -4.56 -11.96 3.11
CA ILE A 78 -4.34 -11.30 4.41
C ILE A 78 -2.92 -11.54 4.91
N SER A 79 -2.45 -12.79 4.85
CA SER A 79 -1.08 -13.13 5.22
C SER A 79 -0.03 -12.35 4.43
N ARG A 80 -0.21 -12.19 3.11
CA ARG A 80 0.70 -11.42 2.25
C ARG A 80 0.69 -9.91 2.53
N TYR A 81 -0.47 -9.36 2.92
CA TYR A 81 -0.55 -7.98 3.40
C TYR A 81 0.27 -7.80 4.67
N GLU A 82 0.08 -8.69 5.65
CA GLU A 82 0.76 -8.61 6.94
C GLU A 82 2.26 -8.93 6.87
N SER A 83 2.70 -9.78 5.93
CA SER A 83 4.14 -10.02 5.70
C SER A 83 4.80 -8.88 4.92
N GLY A 84 4.02 -8.04 4.24
CA GLY A 84 4.52 -7.02 3.33
C GLY A 84 4.94 -7.58 1.96
N ASP A 85 4.58 -8.81 1.64
CA ASP A 85 4.83 -9.39 0.31
C ASP A 85 4.04 -8.67 -0.79
N VAL A 86 2.90 -8.08 -0.43
CA VAL A 86 2.14 -7.17 -1.31
C VAL A 86 1.62 -5.97 -0.52
N PRO A 87 1.60 -4.78 -1.12
CA PRO A 87 0.99 -3.59 -0.55
C PRO A 87 -0.51 -3.77 -0.34
N ILE A 88 -1.03 -3.14 0.70
CA ILE A 88 -2.46 -3.15 1.06
C ILE A 88 -3.20 -2.14 0.15
N PRO A 89 -4.18 -2.58 -0.65
CA PRO A 89 -4.97 -1.67 -1.49
C PRO A 89 -5.84 -0.71 -0.66
N ALA A 90 -6.06 0.51 -1.16
CA ALA A 90 -6.90 1.52 -0.51
C ALA A 90 -8.29 1.02 -0.10
N ALA A 91 -8.97 0.28 -0.98
CA ALA A 91 -10.27 -0.29 -0.68
C ALA A 91 -10.24 -1.30 0.49
N VAL A 92 -9.16 -2.08 0.61
CA VAL A 92 -9.00 -3.05 1.70
C VAL A 92 -8.68 -2.33 3.01
N ALA A 93 -7.79 -1.33 2.97
CA ALA A 93 -7.50 -0.49 4.12
C ALA A 93 -8.75 0.23 4.64
N GLN A 94 -9.56 0.79 3.75
CA GLN A 94 -10.80 1.45 4.13
C GLN A 94 -11.80 0.47 4.75
N ALA A 95 -12.04 -0.68 4.12
CA ALA A 95 -12.95 -1.69 4.65
C ALA A 95 -12.56 -2.17 6.07
N LEU A 96 -11.25 -2.32 6.34
CA LEU A 96 -10.79 -2.66 7.69
C LEU A 96 -11.01 -1.52 8.69
N ARG A 97 -10.81 -0.25 8.29
CA ARG A 97 -11.10 0.89 9.17
C ARG A 97 -12.59 0.97 9.51
N ASP A 98 -13.45 0.73 8.52
CA ASP A 98 -14.90 0.73 8.71
C ASP A 98 -15.33 -0.38 9.69
N LEU A 99 -14.79 -1.60 9.52
CA LEU A 99 -15.04 -2.72 10.45
C LEU A 99 -14.62 -2.41 11.90
N VAL A 100 -13.58 -1.59 12.10
CA VAL A 100 -13.13 -1.16 13.44
C VAL A 100 -14.00 -0.04 14.00
N GLY A 101 -14.57 0.82 13.15
CA GLY A 101 -15.45 1.91 13.55
C GLY A 101 -16.87 1.44 13.93
N ASP A 102 -17.31 0.30 13.42
CA ASP A 102 -18.63 -0.29 13.68
C ASP A 102 -18.71 -1.10 15.01
N GLN A 103 -17.67 -1.10 15.85
CA GLN A 103 -17.63 -1.81 17.14
C GLN A 103 -17.88 -0.94 18.37
#